data_AF-V4Y073-F1
#
_entry.id   AF-V4Y073-F1
#
_cell.length_a   1.000
_cell.length_b   1.000
_cell.length_c   1.000
_cell.angle_alpha   90.00
_cell.angle_beta   90.00
_cell.angle_gamma   90.00
#
_symmetry.space_group_name_H-M   'P 1'
#
loop_
_entity.id
_entity.type
_entity.pdbx_description
1 polymer ?
#
loop_
_entity_poly.entity_id
_entity_poly.type
_entity_poly.pdbx_seq_one_letter_code
_entity_poly.pdbx_strand_id
1 'polypeptide(L)'
;MWRRRAVTALVTAGLSGCMAFDGGEPPDDEDGAEPTEDTRADSEPESNETNGSRDASTARSIAEYGFPSDICEADPIDDPGIYAIDEPETAADWSGAQIADRYGTDGELTDDEVVLGVERDGRRRAYPLSVVWHHEAVNDTLGGPLLVTYCPLCRSAMVAERRVAERPTTFEVTGQLWKPPEIRTRTSEVDNRTVGAARTEDERVDVRNTGNLVLVDRETGSYWSQILAKAICGPRTGDRLEPVPVTVTTWGDWRADGGDVLLPPPASGTV
;
A
#
# COMPACT_ATOMS: atom_id res chain seq x y z
N MET A 1 36.60 -10.71 -27.00
CA MET A 1 36.22 -12.05 -27.54
C MET A 1 35.09 -12.60 -26.67
N TRP A 2 33.86 -12.56 -27.18
CA TRP A 2 32.64 -12.93 -26.47
C TRP A 2 32.37 -14.43 -26.68
N ARG A 3 32.19 -15.20 -25.61
CA ARG A 3 31.74 -16.60 -25.70
C ARG A 3 30.38 -16.75 -25.05
N ARG A 4 29.37 -16.93 -25.89
CA ARG A 4 27.99 -17.28 -25.55
C ARG A 4 27.90 -18.77 -25.22
N ARG A 5 27.16 -19.15 -24.18
CA ARG A 5 26.69 -20.52 -23.94
C ARG A 5 25.17 -20.54 -24.10
N ALA A 6 24.69 -21.39 -24.99
CA ALA A 6 23.29 -21.70 -25.21
C ALA A 6 22.88 -22.90 -24.33
N VAL A 7 21.65 -22.88 -23.83
CA VAL A 7 20.99 -24.04 -23.21
C VAL A 7 19.69 -24.30 -23.97
N THR A 8 19.53 -25.56 -24.36
CA THR A 8 18.51 -26.10 -25.25
C THR A 8 17.21 -26.40 -24.50
N ALA A 9 16.06 -26.00 -25.06
CA ALA A 9 14.73 -26.41 -24.61
C ALA A 9 14.26 -27.67 -25.37
N LEU A 10 13.75 -28.67 -24.64
CA LEU A 10 13.04 -29.83 -25.19
C LEU A 10 11.54 -29.56 -25.19
N VAL A 11 10.89 -29.73 -26.34
CA VAL A 11 9.43 -29.74 -26.50
C VAL A 11 9.02 -31.17 -26.87
N THR A 12 8.12 -31.76 -26.09
CA THR A 12 7.46 -33.03 -26.42
C THR A 12 6.07 -32.78 -26.99
N ALA A 13 5.83 -33.29 -28.19
CA ALA A 13 4.54 -33.28 -28.88
C ALA A 13 3.71 -34.53 -28.53
N GLY A 14 2.40 -34.36 -28.32
CA GLY A 14 1.42 -35.45 -28.22
C GLY A 14 0.34 -35.29 -29.31
N LEU A 15 0.14 -36.35 -30.10
CA LEU A 15 -0.90 -36.49 -31.13
C LEU A 15 -1.78 -37.70 -30.81
N SER A 16 -3.11 -37.53 -30.87
CA SER A 16 -4.16 -38.52 -31.21
C SER A 16 -5.50 -37.97 -30.70
N GLY A 17 -6.65 -38.05 -31.38
CA GLY A 17 -7.08 -38.64 -32.65
C GLY A 17 -8.59 -38.38 -32.80
N CYS A 18 -9.09 -38.28 -34.03
CA CYS A 18 -10.51 -38.02 -34.33
C CYS A 18 -11.28 -39.34 -34.56
N MET A 19 -12.52 -39.44 -34.07
CA MET A 19 -13.57 -40.28 -34.65
C MET A 19 -14.92 -39.56 -34.56
N ALA A 20 -15.68 -39.65 -35.66
CA ALA A 20 -16.98 -39.05 -35.91
C ALA A 20 -18.14 -39.94 -35.42
N PHE A 21 -19.32 -39.36 -35.19
CA PHE A 21 -20.61 -40.04 -35.27
C PHE A 21 -21.70 -39.08 -35.76
N ASP A 22 -22.63 -39.67 -36.51
CA ASP A 22 -23.62 -39.10 -37.43
C ASP A 22 -25.06 -39.21 -36.87
N GLY A 23 -25.95 -38.31 -37.30
CA GLY A 23 -27.39 -38.57 -37.49
C GLY A 23 -28.40 -38.17 -36.39
N GLY A 24 -29.37 -37.31 -36.76
CA GLY A 24 -30.74 -37.35 -36.22
C GLY A 24 -31.46 -36.01 -36.00
N GLU A 25 -32.53 -35.74 -36.77
CA GLU A 25 -33.52 -34.64 -36.68
C GLU A 25 -34.92 -35.27 -36.99
N PRO A 26 -36.10 -34.64 -36.81
CA PRO A 26 -36.74 -33.87 -35.71
C PRO A 26 -38.11 -34.53 -35.29
N PRO A 27 -39.11 -33.84 -34.66
CA PRO A 27 -40.07 -33.00 -35.42
C PRO A 27 -40.64 -31.75 -34.69
N ASP A 28 -41.47 -31.05 -35.47
CA ASP A 28 -42.15 -29.75 -35.33
C ASP A 28 -43.24 -29.64 -34.24
N ASP A 29 -43.62 -28.40 -33.88
CA ASP A 29 -45.03 -27.98 -33.72
C ASP A 29 -45.14 -26.43 -33.71
N GLU A 30 -45.91 -25.90 -34.66
CA GLU A 30 -46.43 -24.52 -34.74
C GLU A 30 -47.87 -24.46 -34.21
N ASP A 31 -48.24 -23.37 -33.52
CA ASP A 31 -49.57 -22.73 -33.47
C ASP A 31 -49.41 -21.45 -32.62
N GLY A 32 -49.89 -20.24 -32.91
CA GLY A 32 -50.94 -19.81 -33.83
C GLY A 32 -51.92 -18.85 -33.12
N ALA A 33 -51.61 -17.54 -33.12
CA ALA A 33 -52.51 -16.36 -33.08
C ALA A 33 -53.33 -15.91 -31.82
N GLU A 34 -53.22 -14.60 -31.56
CA GLU A 34 -54.03 -13.66 -30.75
C GLU A 34 -55.46 -13.41 -31.35
N PRO A 35 -56.40 -12.52 -30.90
CA PRO A 35 -56.28 -11.34 -30.01
C PRO A 35 -57.50 -10.98 -29.11
N THR A 36 -57.40 -9.90 -28.30
CA THR A 36 -58.46 -8.85 -28.20
C THR A 36 -57.90 -7.53 -27.69
N GLU A 37 -58.28 -6.44 -28.36
CA GLU A 37 -57.91 -5.04 -28.13
C GLU A 37 -58.79 -4.33 -27.09
N ASP A 38 -58.22 -3.20 -26.63
CA ASP A 38 -58.84 -1.90 -26.36
C ASP A 38 -59.29 -1.57 -24.93
N THR A 39 -58.57 -0.64 -24.27
CA THR A 39 -59.03 0.75 -24.11
C THR A 39 -57.98 1.58 -23.36
N ARG A 40 -57.53 2.67 -24.01
CA ARG A 40 -56.74 3.77 -23.42
C ARG A 40 -57.56 4.57 -22.40
N ALA A 41 -56.96 4.93 -21.27
CA ALA A 41 -57.28 6.14 -20.51
C ALA A 41 -56.09 6.58 -19.63
N ASP A 42 -55.43 7.65 -20.09
CA ASP A 42 -54.80 8.76 -19.36
C ASP A 42 -54.37 8.59 -17.90
N SER A 43 -53.07 8.82 -17.64
CA SER A 43 -52.53 9.92 -16.79
C SER A 43 -51.15 9.54 -16.20
N GLU A 44 -50.07 9.85 -16.91
CA GLU A 44 -48.74 9.96 -16.30
C GLU A 44 -48.57 11.40 -15.77
N PRO A 45 -48.11 11.62 -14.53
CA PRO A 45 -47.66 12.95 -14.14
C PRO A 45 -46.24 13.14 -14.67
N GLU A 46 -46.09 14.09 -15.60
CA GLU A 46 -44.79 14.68 -15.95
C GLU A 46 -44.15 15.28 -14.68
N SER A 47 -43.24 14.54 -14.05
CA SER A 47 -42.29 15.15 -13.11
C SER A 47 -41.15 15.76 -13.92
N ASN A 48 -41.37 17.01 -14.29
CA ASN A 48 -40.42 18.01 -14.74
C ASN A 48 -38.98 17.72 -14.27
N GLU A 49 -38.13 17.25 -15.19
CA GLU A 49 -36.68 17.20 -15.02
C GLU A 49 -36.15 18.63 -14.93
N THR A 50 -36.23 19.22 -13.74
CA THR A 50 -35.39 20.35 -13.41
C THR A 50 -33.98 19.78 -13.27
N ASN A 51 -33.17 20.05 -14.30
CA ASN A 51 -31.73 19.84 -14.36
C ASN A 51 -31.09 20.44 -13.09
N GLY A 52 -31.04 19.63 -12.04
CA GLY A 52 -30.34 19.93 -10.81
C GLY A 52 -28.86 19.93 -11.13
N SER A 53 -28.33 21.12 -11.34
CA SER A 53 -26.91 21.44 -11.19
C SER A 53 -26.37 20.61 -10.03
N ARG A 54 -25.57 19.57 -10.33
CA ARG A 54 -24.85 18.82 -9.31
C ARG A 54 -23.93 19.82 -8.67
N ASP A 55 -24.34 20.31 -7.51
CA ASP A 55 -23.60 21.27 -6.75
C ASP A 55 -22.25 20.63 -6.40
N ALA A 56 -21.19 21.15 -7.00
CA ALA A 56 -19.81 20.73 -6.74
C ALA A 56 -19.39 21.03 -5.29
N SER A 57 -20.25 21.68 -4.50
CA SER A 57 -20.06 21.99 -3.08
C SER A 57 -20.28 20.79 -2.14
N THR A 58 -20.89 19.69 -2.59
CA THR A 58 -21.17 18.51 -1.73
C THR A 58 -20.27 17.31 -2.04
N ALA A 59 -19.05 17.55 -2.54
CA ALA A 59 -18.03 16.51 -2.53
C ALA A 59 -17.69 16.20 -1.06
N ARG A 60 -18.30 15.14 -0.51
CA ARG A 60 -17.99 14.59 0.80
C ARG A 60 -16.48 14.60 1.04
N SER A 61 -16.05 15.17 2.17
CA SER A 61 -14.62 15.29 2.46
C SER A 61 -14.01 13.89 2.54
N ILE A 62 -12.75 13.75 2.13
CA ILE A 62 -12.08 12.44 2.15
C ILE A 62 -12.04 11.87 3.57
N ALA A 63 -11.97 12.74 4.57
CA ALA A 63 -11.95 12.40 5.99
C ALA A 63 -13.28 11.88 6.56
N GLU A 64 -14.43 12.10 5.88
CA GLU A 64 -15.76 11.64 6.34
C GLU A 64 -15.81 10.11 6.56
N TYR A 65 -14.90 9.36 5.95
CA TYR A 65 -14.77 7.91 6.18
C TYR A 65 -13.90 7.53 7.40
N GLY A 66 -13.42 8.51 8.17
CA GLY A 66 -12.56 8.28 9.33
C GLY A 66 -13.27 7.69 10.53
N PHE A 67 -12.51 6.99 11.37
CA PHE A 67 -12.95 6.49 12.67
C PHE A 67 -11.95 6.95 13.73
N PRO A 68 -12.25 8.01 14.49
CA PRO A 68 -13.49 8.80 14.45
C PRO A 68 -13.54 9.78 13.25
N SER A 69 -14.74 10.27 12.92
CA SER A 69 -14.98 11.15 11.77
C SER A 69 -14.46 12.58 11.94
N ASP A 70 -14.07 12.94 13.17
CA ASP A 70 -13.51 14.22 13.61
C ASP A 70 -11.98 14.24 13.57
N ILE A 71 -11.34 13.29 12.89
CA ILE A 71 -9.87 13.21 12.80
C ILE A 71 -9.20 14.49 12.29
N CYS A 72 -9.90 15.28 11.48
CA CYS A 72 -9.37 16.56 10.98
C CYS A 72 -9.41 17.69 12.00
N GLU A 73 -10.16 17.53 13.09
CA GLU A 73 -10.31 18.50 14.17
C GLU A 73 -9.50 18.10 15.40
N ALA A 74 -9.05 16.84 15.46
CA ALA A 74 -8.25 16.31 16.55
C ALA A 74 -6.77 16.68 16.38
N ASP A 75 -6.21 17.33 17.40
CA ASP A 75 -4.77 17.52 17.51
C ASP A 75 -4.04 16.15 17.57
N PRO A 76 -2.76 16.09 17.12
CA PRO A 76 -1.95 14.90 17.32
C PRO A 76 -1.89 14.55 18.81
N ILE A 77 -1.77 13.26 19.13
CA ILE A 77 -1.57 12.85 20.53
C ILE A 77 -0.21 13.38 20.99
N ASP A 78 -0.19 14.15 22.09
CA ASP A 78 1.03 14.82 22.61
C ASP A 78 2.23 13.88 22.77
N ASP A 79 1.98 12.64 23.20
CA ASP A 79 2.98 11.57 23.25
C ASP A 79 2.34 10.25 22.78
N PRO A 80 2.49 9.90 21.49
CA PRO A 80 1.92 8.66 20.95
C PRO A 80 2.69 7.42 21.41
N GLY A 81 3.87 7.57 22.03
CA GLY A 81 4.77 6.47 22.39
C GLY A 81 5.40 5.76 21.17
N ILE A 82 5.21 6.31 19.97
CA ILE A 82 5.72 5.83 18.69
C ILE A 82 6.39 7.01 18.00
N TYR A 83 7.71 6.96 17.89
CA TYR A 83 8.51 8.05 17.36
C TYR A 83 9.07 7.66 16.00
N ALA A 84 8.93 8.53 15.02
CA ALA A 84 9.45 8.30 13.68
C ALA A 84 10.99 8.39 13.71
N ILE A 85 11.66 7.61 12.87
CA ILE A 85 13.11 7.79 12.67
C ILE A 85 13.32 8.96 11.71
N ASP A 86 14.17 9.92 12.05
CA ASP A 86 14.47 11.08 11.19
C ASP A 86 15.95 11.34 10.93
N GLU A 87 16.83 10.69 11.68
CA GLU A 87 18.27 10.63 11.45
C GLU A 87 18.70 9.17 11.33
N PRO A 88 18.38 8.50 10.20
CA PRO A 88 18.68 7.08 10.03
C PRO A 88 20.19 6.85 9.85
N GLU A 89 20.74 5.98 10.69
CA GLU A 89 22.09 5.44 10.57
C GLU A 89 22.04 4.07 9.90
N THR A 90 23.04 3.77 9.06
CA THR A 90 23.07 2.54 8.26
C THR A 90 24.44 1.89 8.25
N ALA A 91 24.46 0.57 8.15
CA ALA A 91 25.68 -0.24 8.05
C ALA A 91 25.49 -1.41 7.08
N ALA A 92 26.56 -2.17 6.80
CA ALA A 92 26.45 -3.36 5.95
C ALA A 92 25.62 -4.48 6.62
N ASP A 93 25.68 -4.58 7.94
CA ASP A 93 24.87 -5.44 8.80
C ASP A 93 24.85 -4.85 10.22
N TRP A 94 24.26 -5.56 11.18
CA TRP A 94 24.18 -5.12 12.58
C TRP A 94 25.41 -5.51 13.42
N SER A 95 26.45 -6.09 12.81
CA SER A 95 27.62 -6.57 13.55
C SER A 95 28.32 -5.43 14.27
N GLY A 96 28.49 -5.58 15.59
CA GLY A 96 29.17 -4.58 16.43
C GLY A 96 28.31 -3.39 16.84
N ALA A 97 27.05 -3.32 16.41
CA ALA A 97 26.08 -2.38 16.94
C ALA A 97 25.50 -2.90 18.27
N GLN A 98 25.13 -1.98 19.18
CA GLN A 98 24.36 -2.34 20.36
C GLN A 98 22.87 -2.25 20.00
N ILE A 99 22.25 -3.41 19.83
CA ILE A 99 20.86 -3.53 19.44
C ILE A 99 20.03 -3.94 20.64
N ALA A 100 18.95 -3.22 20.91
CA ALA A 100 18.02 -3.57 21.98
C ALA A 100 17.16 -4.80 21.60
N ASP A 101 16.86 -5.66 22.56
CA ASP A 101 16.09 -6.92 22.40
C ASP A 101 14.73 -6.76 21.69
N ARG A 102 14.16 -5.55 21.71
CA ARG A 102 12.91 -5.27 21.00
C ARG A 102 13.04 -5.32 19.47
N TYR A 103 14.25 -5.13 18.93
CA TYR A 103 14.49 -5.04 17.48
C TYR A 103 15.01 -6.33 16.86
N GLY A 104 15.67 -7.19 17.63
CA GLY A 104 16.28 -8.41 17.13
C GLY A 104 16.59 -9.38 18.25
N THR A 105 16.79 -10.64 17.89
CA THR A 105 17.17 -11.70 18.84
C THR A 105 18.68 -11.64 19.07
N ASP A 106 19.12 -11.57 20.32
CA ASP A 106 20.54 -11.49 20.72
C ASP A 106 21.33 -10.34 20.04
N GLY A 107 20.61 -9.31 19.61
CA GLY A 107 21.17 -8.13 18.94
C GLY A 107 21.63 -8.35 17.50
N GLU A 108 21.22 -9.44 16.87
CA GLU A 108 21.53 -9.75 15.48
C GLU A 108 20.30 -9.56 14.58
N LEU A 109 20.56 -9.27 13.29
CA LEU A 109 19.56 -9.34 12.24
C LEU A 109 19.77 -10.66 11.49
N THR A 110 18.88 -11.63 11.69
CA THR A 110 19.05 -12.99 11.14
C THR A 110 18.63 -13.04 9.67
N ASP A 111 19.14 -14.04 8.94
CA ASP A 111 18.85 -14.17 7.51
C ASP A 111 17.34 -14.35 7.21
N ASP A 112 16.57 -14.93 8.13
CA ASP A 112 15.12 -15.18 7.95
C ASP A 112 14.23 -13.96 8.31
N GLU A 113 14.81 -12.87 8.81
CA GLU A 113 14.02 -11.69 9.19
C GLU A 113 13.56 -10.90 7.97
N VAL A 114 12.29 -10.51 7.98
CA VAL A 114 11.67 -9.76 6.89
C VAL A 114 12.18 -8.31 6.88
N VAL A 115 12.60 -7.87 5.70
CA VAL A 115 13.03 -6.50 5.42
C VAL A 115 12.18 -5.87 4.32
N LEU A 116 12.04 -4.55 4.39
CA LEU A 116 11.59 -3.74 3.25
C LEU A 116 12.85 -3.30 2.49
N GLY A 117 13.07 -3.86 1.31
CA GLY A 117 14.18 -3.50 0.43
C GLY A 117 13.80 -2.38 -0.52
N VAL A 118 14.62 -1.32 -0.59
CA VAL A 118 14.45 -0.22 -1.53
C VAL A 118 15.69 -0.10 -2.40
N GLU A 119 15.49 -0.11 -3.71
CA GLU A 119 16.52 0.18 -4.70
C GLU A 119 16.19 1.46 -5.44
N ARG A 120 17.09 2.44 -5.39
CA ARG A 120 16.92 3.74 -6.05
C ARG A 120 18.26 4.32 -6.47
N ASP A 121 18.37 4.74 -7.73
CA ASP A 121 19.58 5.32 -8.31
C ASP A 121 20.84 4.47 -8.09
N GLY A 122 20.71 3.14 -8.22
CA GLY A 122 21.81 2.18 -8.02
C GLY A 122 22.24 1.99 -6.57
N ARG A 123 21.51 2.56 -5.60
CA ARG A 123 21.70 2.33 -4.16
C ARG A 123 20.64 1.37 -3.65
N ARG A 124 21.03 0.50 -2.72
CA ARG A 124 20.17 -0.55 -2.15
C ARG A 124 20.23 -0.45 -0.64
N ARG A 125 19.06 -0.32 0.00
CA ARG A 125 18.92 -0.25 1.46
C ARG A 125 17.81 -1.16 1.94
N ALA A 126 18.07 -1.90 3.00
CA ALA A 126 17.07 -2.67 3.74
C ALA A 126 16.59 -1.89 4.97
N TYR A 127 15.29 -1.94 5.21
CA TYR A 127 14.65 -1.45 6.43
C TYR A 127 14.01 -2.64 7.14
N PRO A 128 14.63 -3.16 8.21
CA PRO A 128 14.11 -4.33 8.90
C PRO A 128 12.71 -4.09 9.44
N LEU A 129 11.79 -5.02 9.15
CA LEU A 129 10.41 -4.85 9.55
C LEU A 129 10.28 -4.80 11.09
N SER A 130 11.17 -5.48 11.82
CA SER A 130 11.26 -5.38 13.28
C SER A 130 11.48 -3.95 13.78
N VAL A 131 12.23 -3.13 13.03
CA VAL A 131 12.48 -1.72 13.35
C VAL A 131 11.31 -0.85 12.91
N VAL A 132 10.91 -0.94 11.64
CA VAL A 132 9.82 -0.09 11.11
C VAL A 132 8.48 -0.40 11.78
N TRP A 133 8.27 -1.62 12.29
CA TRP A 133 7.11 -1.95 13.12
C TRP A 133 7.02 -1.09 14.39
N HIS A 134 8.14 -0.77 15.00
CA HIS A 134 8.19 -0.02 16.26
C HIS A 134 8.15 1.49 16.08
N HIS A 135 8.58 1.98 14.93
CA HIS A 135 8.71 3.41 14.65
C HIS A 135 7.69 3.92 13.64
N GLU A 136 7.09 3.01 12.87
CA GLU A 136 6.03 3.19 11.88
C GLU A 136 6.35 4.15 10.72
N ALA A 137 7.36 5.01 10.84
CA ALA A 137 7.88 5.89 9.80
C ALA A 137 9.41 6.06 9.94
N VAL A 138 10.10 6.12 8.80
CA VAL A 138 11.52 6.44 8.65
C VAL A 138 11.65 7.51 7.57
N ASN A 139 12.19 8.67 7.96
CA ASN A 139 12.44 9.82 7.09
C ASN A 139 13.87 9.79 6.58
N ASP A 140 14.12 8.97 5.56
CA ASP A 140 15.44 8.72 5.02
C ASP A 140 15.76 9.61 3.80
N THR A 141 16.98 9.47 3.30
CA THR A 141 17.48 9.94 2.02
C THR A 141 18.22 8.82 1.29
N LEU A 142 17.66 8.35 0.18
CA LEU A 142 18.26 7.33 -0.69
C LEU A 142 18.04 7.72 -2.15
N GLY A 143 19.02 8.38 -2.77
CA GLY A 143 18.84 8.98 -4.11
C GLY A 143 17.86 10.18 -4.15
N GLY A 144 17.20 10.47 -3.04
CA GLY A 144 16.27 11.58 -2.84
C GLY A 144 15.56 11.43 -1.50
N PRO A 145 14.70 12.39 -1.10
CA PRO A 145 13.92 12.29 0.13
C PRO A 145 13.01 11.07 0.07
N LEU A 146 13.10 10.19 1.06
CA LEU A 146 12.37 8.93 1.11
C LEU A 146 11.60 8.80 2.42
N LEU A 147 10.32 8.47 2.34
CA LEU A 147 9.53 7.98 3.46
C LEU A 147 9.40 6.46 3.32
N VAL A 148 9.77 5.73 4.36
CA VAL A 148 9.43 4.31 4.53
C VAL A 148 8.48 4.21 5.72
N THR A 149 7.32 3.59 5.55
CA THR A 149 6.32 3.51 6.62
C THR A 149 5.57 2.19 6.60
N TYR A 150 5.21 1.72 7.79
CA TYR A 150 4.51 0.46 7.98
C TYR A 150 3.40 0.62 9.01
N CYS A 151 2.20 0.11 8.71
CA CYS A 151 1.09 0.03 9.64
C CYS A 151 1.00 -1.41 10.19
N PRO A 152 1.37 -1.67 11.47
CA PRO A 152 1.29 -2.99 12.08
C PRO A 152 -0.12 -3.59 12.10
N LEU A 153 -1.14 -2.76 12.31
CA LEU A 153 -2.54 -3.19 12.35
C LEU A 153 -3.05 -3.62 10.97
N CYS A 154 -2.54 -2.97 9.93
CA CYS A 154 -2.90 -3.17 8.53
C CYS A 154 -2.04 -4.22 7.85
N ARG A 155 -0.87 -4.54 8.42
CA ARG A 155 0.20 -5.32 7.77
C ARG A 155 0.63 -4.75 6.42
N SER A 156 0.65 -3.43 6.28
CA SER A 156 0.93 -2.76 5.01
C SER A 156 2.14 -1.85 5.09
N ALA A 157 3.09 -2.04 4.18
CA ALA A 157 4.20 -1.13 3.92
C ALA A 157 3.87 -0.17 2.78
N MET A 158 4.42 1.04 2.87
CA MET A 158 4.38 2.06 1.82
C MET A 158 5.73 2.76 1.80
N VAL A 159 6.27 2.98 0.61
CA VAL A 159 7.48 3.77 0.41
C VAL A 159 7.17 4.85 -0.62
N ALA A 160 7.56 6.09 -0.36
CA ALA A 160 7.27 7.22 -1.24
C ALA A 160 8.31 8.32 -1.15
N GLU A 161 8.29 9.25 -2.09
CA GLU A 161 8.99 10.52 -1.94
C GLU A 161 8.36 11.34 -0.82
N ARG A 162 9.16 11.75 0.18
CA ARG A 162 8.69 12.58 1.30
C ARG A 162 8.61 14.07 0.94
N ARG A 163 7.97 14.39 -0.19
CA ARG A 163 7.77 15.76 -0.66
C ARG A 163 6.34 16.23 -0.45
N VAL A 164 6.20 17.37 0.20
CA VAL A 164 4.92 18.07 0.39
C VAL A 164 5.11 19.51 -0.03
N ALA A 165 4.19 20.03 -0.85
CA ALA A 165 4.38 21.34 -1.51
C ALA A 165 5.76 21.46 -2.18
N GLU A 166 6.15 20.41 -2.92
CA GLU A 166 7.42 20.26 -3.66
C GLU A 166 8.70 20.26 -2.79
N ARG A 167 8.56 20.39 -1.46
CA ARG A 167 9.68 20.46 -0.52
C ARG A 167 9.81 19.16 0.27
N PRO A 168 11.04 18.67 0.53
CA PRO A 168 11.25 17.57 1.46
C PRO A 168 10.70 17.94 2.84
N THR A 169 9.94 17.04 3.46
CA THR A 169 9.42 17.21 4.82
C THR A 169 9.73 15.99 5.68
N THR A 170 9.66 16.15 6.98
CA THR A 170 9.63 15.05 7.95
C THR A 170 8.18 14.69 8.23
N PHE A 171 7.90 13.39 8.29
CA PHE A 171 6.65 12.81 8.73
C PHE A 171 6.80 12.27 10.15
N GLU A 172 5.79 12.53 10.97
CA GLU A 172 5.66 11.99 12.32
C GLU A 172 4.39 11.13 12.43
N VAL A 173 4.31 10.31 13.47
CA VAL A 173 3.17 9.45 13.76
C VAL A 173 2.22 10.20 14.69
N THR A 174 0.93 10.31 14.33
CA THR A 174 -0.03 11.06 15.16
C THR A 174 -0.60 10.25 16.33
N GLY A 175 -0.40 8.92 16.31
CA GLY A 175 -1.09 7.97 17.19
C GLY A 175 -2.57 7.76 16.86
N GLN A 176 -3.09 8.43 15.81
CA GLN A 176 -4.47 8.30 15.37
C GLN A 176 -4.60 7.24 14.26
N LEU A 177 -5.82 6.70 14.13
CA LEU A 177 -6.16 5.73 13.11
C LEU A 177 -7.29 6.25 12.22
N TRP A 178 -7.21 5.94 10.93
CA TRP A 178 -8.23 6.30 9.95
C TRP A 178 -8.56 5.09 9.06
N LYS A 179 -9.83 4.73 8.91
CA LYS A 179 -10.22 3.53 8.16
C LYS A 179 -10.85 3.91 6.80
N PRO A 180 -10.14 3.83 5.67
CA PRO A 180 -10.75 4.08 4.37
C PRO A 180 -11.88 3.07 4.05
N PRO A 181 -12.80 3.42 3.13
CA PRO A 181 -13.64 2.42 2.48
C PRO A 181 -12.79 1.30 1.90
N GLU A 182 -13.21 0.05 2.09
CA GLU A 182 -12.44 -1.15 1.72
C GLU A 182 -11.96 -1.13 0.26
N ILE A 183 -12.81 -0.65 -0.65
CA ILE A 183 -12.46 -0.54 -2.07
C ILE A 183 -11.21 0.30 -2.31
N ARG A 184 -10.99 1.38 -1.53
CA ARG A 184 -9.81 2.24 -1.67
C ARG A 184 -8.54 1.54 -1.17
N THR A 185 -8.65 0.75 -0.10
CA THR A 185 -7.55 -0.11 0.36
C THR A 185 -7.16 -1.10 -0.73
N ARG A 186 -8.13 -1.84 -1.29
CA ARG A 186 -7.87 -2.83 -2.34
C ARG A 186 -7.27 -2.19 -3.59
N THR A 187 -7.77 -1.03 -4.01
CA THR A 187 -7.18 -0.30 -5.14
C THR A 187 -5.74 0.12 -4.85
N SER A 188 -5.42 0.51 -3.61
CA SER A 188 -4.04 0.86 -3.24
C SER A 188 -3.06 -0.29 -3.38
N GLU A 189 -3.49 -1.47 -2.98
CA GLU A 189 -2.73 -2.71 -3.11
C GLU A 189 -2.55 -3.09 -4.58
N VAL A 190 -3.64 -3.09 -5.37
CA VAL A 190 -3.59 -3.40 -6.81
C VAL A 190 -2.70 -2.42 -7.58
N ASP A 191 -2.69 -1.15 -7.20
CA ASP A 191 -1.85 -0.12 -7.82
C ASP A 191 -0.38 -0.18 -7.34
N ASN A 192 -0.01 -1.11 -6.46
CA ASN A 192 1.30 -1.19 -5.78
C ASN A 192 1.69 0.10 -5.04
N ARG A 193 0.71 0.89 -4.57
CA ARG A 193 0.97 2.03 -3.68
C ARG A 193 1.31 1.56 -2.28
N THR A 194 0.75 0.42 -1.88
CA THR A 194 1.10 -0.29 -0.65
C THR A 194 1.26 -1.76 -0.94
N VAL A 195 2.11 -2.42 -0.16
CA VAL A 195 2.33 -3.87 -0.24
C VAL A 195 2.09 -4.48 1.13
N GLY A 196 1.59 -5.70 1.17
CA GLY A 196 1.51 -6.45 2.42
C GLY A 196 2.91 -6.82 2.92
N ALA A 197 3.13 -6.79 4.23
CA ALA A 197 4.31 -7.34 4.86
C ALA A 197 3.97 -7.88 6.26
N ALA A 198 4.52 -9.05 6.58
CA ALA A 198 4.32 -9.73 7.86
C ALA A 198 5.67 -10.06 8.49
N ARG A 199 5.72 -10.38 9.79
CA ARG A 199 6.99 -10.52 10.52
C ARG A 199 7.78 -11.75 10.11
N THR A 200 7.09 -12.79 9.66
CA THR A 200 7.71 -14.02 9.17
C THR A 200 7.14 -14.34 7.78
N GLU A 201 7.95 -14.97 6.94
CA GLU A 201 7.55 -15.32 5.57
C GLU A 201 6.34 -16.28 5.52
N ASP A 202 6.16 -17.09 6.56
CA ASP A 202 5.05 -18.05 6.67
C ASP A 202 3.67 -17.41 6.96
N GLU A 203 3.63 -16.13 7.32
CA GLU A 203 2.37 -15.44 7.58
C GLU A 203 1.68 -15.01 6.28
N ARG A 204 0.36 -15.20 6.20
CA ARG A 204 -0.44 -14.62 5.10
C ARG A 204 -0.25 -13.11 5.03
N VAL A 205 0.17 -12.65 3.85
CA VAL A 205 0.55 -11.28 3.53
C VAL A 205 -0.63 -10.57 2.85
N ASP A 206 -1.76 -10.49 3.54
CA ASP A 206 -2.92 -9.73 3.05
C ASP A 206 -2.96 -8.35 3.73
N VAL A 207 -3.15 -7.30 2.93
CA VAL A 207 -3.37 -5.95 3.46
C VAL A 207 -4.73 -5.87 4.16
N ARG A 208 -4.74 -5.46 5.44
CA ARG A 208 -5.94 -5.42 6.29
C ARG A 208 -6.55 -4.02 6.33
N ASN A 209 -7.87 -3.96 6.23
CA ASN A 209 -8.66 -2.74 6.42
C ASN A 209 -9.21 -2.66 7.87
N THR A 210 -8.31 -2.42 8.83
CA THR A 210 -8.59 -2.48 10.29
C THR A 210 -8.44 -1.14 11.03
N GLY A 211 -8.14 -0.06 10.29
CA GLY A 211 -7.76 1.24 10.84
C GLY A 211 -6.30 1.53 10.49
N ASN A 212 -6.07 2.51 9.62
CA ASN A 212 -4.77 2.82 9.07
C ASN A 212 -4.07 3.94 9.82
N LEU A 213 -2.76 3.74 10.00
CA LEU A 213 -1.81 4.74 10.47
C LEU A 213 -2.03 6.09 9.77
N VAL A 214 -2.14 7.13 10.60
CA VAL A 214 -2.15 8.51 10.15
C VAL A 214 -0.81 9.17 10.48
N LEU A 215 -0.20 9.72 9.45
CA LEU A 215 1.03 10.49 9.56
C LEU A 215 0.70 11.98 9.54
N VAL A 216 1.56 12.81 10.10
CA VAL A 216 1.51 14.28 9.95
C VAL A 216 2.81 14.77 9.33
N ASP A 217 2.73 15.70 8.38
CA ASP A 217 3.92 16.35 7.84
C ASP A 217 4.26 17.64 8.59
N ARG A 218 5.53 17.84 8.95
CA ARG A 218 5.99 19.07 9.60
C ARG A 218 5.82 20.33 8.75
N GLU A 219 5.86 20.19 7.44
CA GLU A 219 5.83 21.32 6.52
C GLU A 219 4.50 22.07 6.52
N THR A 220 3.38 21.34 6.54
CA THR A 220 2.04 21.92 6.41
C THR A 220 1.08 21.51 7.53
N GLY A 221 1.47 20.56 8.38
CA GLY A 221 0.60 19.98 9.39
C GLY A 221 -0.57 19.18 8.80
N SER A 222 -0.48 18.74 7.54
CA SER A 222 -1.54 17.93 6.92
C SER A 222 -1.45 16.50 7.42
N TYR A 223 -2.60 15.83 7.52
CA TYR A 223 -2.66 14.44 7.96
C TYR A 223 -2.76 13.52 6.74
N TRP A 224 -2.03 12.42 6.76
CA TRP A 224 -1.85 11.53 5.63
C TRP A 224 -2.22 10.11 6.00
N SER A 225 -3.09 9.50 5.20
CA SER A 225 -3.33 8.07 5.28
C SER A 225 -2.17 7.34 4.60
N GLN A 226 -1.44 6.53 5.39
CA GLN A 226 -0.35 5.71 4.90
C GLN A 226 -0.80 4.77 3.78
N ILE A 227 -1.94 4.10 3.97
CA ILE A 227 -2.44 3.09 3.02
C ILE A 227 -2.93 3.70 1.72
N LEU A 228 -3.27 4.98 1.69
CA LEU A 228 -3.67 5.65 0.45
C LEU A 228 -2.54 6.47 -0.17
N ALA A 229 -1.43 6.66 0.56
CA ALA A 229 -0.41 7.65 0.26
C ALA A 229 -1.03 9.02 -0.02
N LYS A 230 -2.01 9.44 0.79
CA LYS A 230 -2.89 10.58 0.47
C LYS A 230 -3.19 11.43 1.70
N ALA A 231 -3.13 12.75 1.54
CA ALA A 231 -3.57 13.70 2.55
C ALA A 231 -5.10 13.65 2.70
N ILE A 232 -5.55 13.46 3.95
CA ILE A 232 -6.96 13.33 4.33
C ILE A 232 -7.47 14.58 5.05
N CYS A 233 -6.58 15.33 5.73
CA CYS A 233 -6.90 16.57 6.44
C CYS A 233 -5.80 17.62 6.24
N GLY A 234 -6.12 18.88 6.51
CA GLY A 234 -5.19 20.00 6.46
C GLY A 234 -5.00 20.62 5.07
N PRO A 235 -4.05 21.57 4.93
CA PRO A 235 -3.87 22.39 3.72
C PRO A 235 -3.60 21.60 2.44
N ARG A 236 -3.11 20.36 2.55
CA ARG A 236 -2.77 19.51 1.41
C ARG A 236 -3.80 18.43 1.13
N THR A 237 -4.98 18.48 1.77
CA THR A 237 -6.06 17.50 1.56
C THR A 237 -6.30 17.21 0.09
N GLY A 238 -6.25 15.92 -0.29
CA GLY A 238 -6.42 15.52 -1.69
C GLY A 238 -5.11 15.18 -2.40
N ASP A 239 -3.98 15.73 -1.94
CA ASP A 239 -2.66 15.45 -2.50
C ASP A 239 -2.23 14.01 -2.24
N ARG A 240 -1.37 13.49 -3.11
CA ARG A 240 -0.79 12.16 -2.99
C ARG A 240 0.73 12.23 -2.97
N LEU A 241 1.32 11.32 -2.21
CA LEU A 241 2.75 11.05 -2.27
C LEU A 241 3.06 10.19 -3.50
N GLU A 242 4.24 10.40 -4.08
CA GLU A 242 4.72 9.63 -5.22
C GLU A 242 5.37 8.32 -4.72
N PRO A 243 4.78 7.14 -5.01
CA PRO A 243 5.31 5.87 -4.50
C PRO A 243 6.69 5.55 -5.08
N VAL A 244 7.56 4.97 -4.26
CA VAL A 244 8.83 4.38 -4.67
C VAL A 244 8.70 2.87 -4.54
N PRO A 245 9.13 2.08 -5.55
CA PRO A 245 9.08 0.63 -5.48
C PRO A 245 9.79 0.07 -4.24
N VAL A 246 9.14 -0.90 -3.60
CA VAL A 246 9.65 -1.61 -2.43
C VAL A 246 9.50 -3.10 -2.65
N THR A 247 10.51 -3.86 -2.22
CA THR A 247 10.51 -5.32 -2.22
C THR A 247 10.36 -5.81 -0.79
N VAL A 248 9.41 -6.70 -0.54
CA VAL A 248 9.31 -7.41 0.74
C VAL A 248 10.02 -8.75 0.54
N THR A 249 11.05 -9.00 1.35
CA THR A 249 11.91 -10.19 1.25
C THR A 249 12.61 -10.43 2.59
N THR A 250 13.39 -11.48 2.70
CA THR A 250 14.26 -11.73 3.85
C THR A 250 15.56 -10.94 3.78
N TRP A 251 16.18 -10.74 4.94
CA TRP A 251 17.50 -10.15 5.02
C TRP A 251 18.54 -10.98 4.26
N GLY A 252 18.50 -12.31 4.40
CA GLY A 252 19.40 -13.24 3.72
C GLY A 252 19.36 -13.13 2.20
N ASP A 253 18.16 -13.09 1.62
CA ASP A 253 17.99 -12.91 0.18
C ASP A 253 18.42 -11.51 -0.28
N TRP A 254 18.06 -10.46 0.49
CA TRP A 254 18.41 -9.09 0.13
C TRP A 254 19.92 -8.84 0.13
N ARG A 255 20.62 -9.29 1.19
CA ARG A 255 22.06 -9.07 1.37
C ARG A 255 22.93 -9.81 0.35
N ALA A 256 22.40 -10.87 -0.27
CA ALA A 256 23.11 -11.64 -1.29
C ALA A 256 23.55 -10.77 -2.49
N ASP A 257 22.75 -9.75 -2.81
CA ASP A 257 23.00 -8.79 -3.89
C ASP A 257 23.67 -7.47 -3.38
N GLY A 258 24.02 -7.40 -2.09
CA GLY A 258 24.67 -6.25 -1.43
C GLY A 258 23.72 -5.13 -0.99
N GLY A 259 24.27 -4.02 -0.48
CA GLY A 259 23.50 -2.90 0.07
C GLY A 259 23.76 -2.66 1.55
N ASP A 260 23.17 -1.60 2.09
CA ASP A 260 23.19 -1.30 3.52
C ASP A 260 21.86 -1.64 4.19
N VAL A 261 21.84 -1.63 5.52
CA VAL A 261 20.66 -1.87 6.35
C VAL A 261 20.56 -0.79 7.42
N LEU A 262 19.33 -0.37 7.71
CA LEU A 262 19.03 0.54 8.81
C LEU A 262 19.46 -0.05 10.16
N LEU A 263 20.14 0.75 10.97
CA LEU A 263 20.40 0.48 12.37
C LEU A 263 19.26 1.05 13.23
N PRO A 264 18.69 0.30 14.18
CA PRO A 264 17.69 0.85 15.07
C PRO A 264 18.29 1.88 16.06
N PRO A 265 17.43 2.68 16.73
CA PRO A 265 17.85 3.46 17.89
C PRO A 265 18.57 2.58 18.94
N PRO A 266 19.58 3.12 19.64
CA PRO A 266 19.97 4.54 19.67
C PRO A 266 20.95 4.95 18.55
N ALA A 267 21.31 4.07 17.61
CA ALA A 267 22.18 4.47 16.50
C ALA A 267 21.48 5.50 15.62
N SER A 268 20.22 5.24 15.23
CA SER A 268 19.38 6.20 14.54
C SER A 268 18.66 7.14 15.53
N GLY A 269 18.49 8.41 15.13
CA GLY A 269 17.69 9.41 15.84
C GLY A 269 16.18 9.23 15.63
N THR A 270 15.38 9.78 16.54
CA THR A 270 13.92 9.71 16.48
C THR A 270 13.26 11.03 16.86
N VAL A 271 12.05 11.25 16.33
CA VAL A 271 11.19 12.39 16.62
C VAL A 271 9.75 12.01 16.93
#